data_AF-A0A930AS13-F1
#
_entry.id   AF-A0A930AS13-F1
#
_cell.length_a   1.000
_cell.length_b   1.000
_cell.length_c   1.000
_cell.angle_alpha   90.00
_cell.angle_beta   90.00
_cell.angle_gamma   90.00
#
_symmetry.space_group_name_H-M   'P 1'
#
loop_
_entity.id
_entity.type
_entity.pdbx_description
1 polymer ?
#
loop_
_entity_poly.entity_id
_entity_poly.type
_entity_poly.pdbx_seq_one_letter_code
_entity_poly.pdbx_strand_id
1 'polypeptide(L)'
;MRGHQILNDPFKNKGTAFTQEERQALGLVGLLPPYVQTLEEQAAQTYAHMHQKGSDLEKRLFLMEIFNTNRTLFYYLFSQHLEEFNPIVYDPTIADTIENYSELFVDPQYAAYLDINHPENIEATLKNAAA
;
A
#
# COMPACT_ATOMS: atom_id res chain seq x y z
N MET A 1 13.96 -11.65 -13.63
CA MET A 1 13.11 -11.86 -12.44
C MET A 1 11.78 -11.12 -12.63
N ARG A 2 10.77 -11.75 -13.23
CA ARG A 2 9.48 -11.11 -13.58
C ARG A 2 8.44 -11.18 -12.45
N GLY A 3 8.44 -12.27 -11.67
CA GLY A 3 7.48 -12.49 -10.59
C GLY A 3 7.59 -11.47 -9.45
N HIS A 4 8.78 -11.27 -8.88
CA HIS A 4 8.99 -10.28 -7.81
C HIS A 4 8.69 -8.84 -8.25
N GLN A 5 8.89 -8.49 -9.53
CA GLN A 5 8.52 -7.16 -10.04
C GLN A 5 7.01 -6.94 -9.96
N ILE A 6 6.20 -7.96 -10.25
CA ILE A 6 4.73 -7.88 -10.11
C ILE A 6 4.32 -7.83 -8.64
N LEU A 7 4.97 -8.61 -7.77
CA LEU A 7 4.66 -8.61 -6.33
C LEU A 7 5.02 -7.28 -5.65
N ASN A 8 6.03 -6.58 -6.17
CA ASN A 8 6.49 -5.28 -5.65
C ASN A 8 5.83 -4.08 -6.37
N ASP A 9 4.91 -4.32 -7.31
CA ASP A 9 4.13 -3.27 -7.96
C ASP A 9 2.73 -3.23 -7.31
N PRO A 10 2.45 -2.29 -6.39
CA PRO A 10 1.21 -2.26 -5.63
C PRO A 10 -0.03 -1.97 -6.46
N PHE A 11 0.13 -1.50 -7.71
CA PHE A 11 -0.98 -1.33 -8.64
C PHE A 11 -1.36 -2.64 -9.34
N LYS A 12 -0.43 -3.60 -9.43
CA LYS A 12 -0.64 -4.90 -10.08
C LYS A 12 -0.71 -6.07 -9.10
N ASN A 13 -0.12 -5.92 -7.93
CA ASN A 13 -0.04 -6.97 -6.94
C ASN A 13 -1.44 -7.33 -6.41
N LYS A 14 -1.80 -8.61 -6.53
CA LYS A 14 -3.02 -9.20 -5.95
C LYS A 14 -2.74 -10.02 -4.69
N GLY A 15 -1.47 -10.13 -4.29
CA GLY A 15 -1.04 -11.02 -3.20
C GLY A 15 -1.52 -12.45 -3.42
N THR A 16 -2.14 -13.05 -2.42
CA THR A 16 -2.69 -14.41 -2.50
C THR A 16 -3.88 -14.57 -3.46
N ALA A 17 -4.46 -13.49 -3.98
CA ALA A 17 -5.59 -13.53 -4.90
C ALA A 17 -5.19 -13.73 -6.37
N PHE A 18 -3.89 -13.86 -6.69
CA PHE A 18 -3.50 -14.39 -8.00
C PHE A 18 -4.01 -15.82 -8.16
N THR A 19 -4.79 -16.04 -9.22
CA THR A 19 -5.27 -17.36 -9.65
C THR A 19 -4.11 -18.28 -10.04
N GLN A 20 -4.34 -19.59 -10.11
CA GLN A 20 -3.26 -20.52 -10.48
C GLN A 20 -2.74 -20.27 -11.90
N GLU A 21 -3.64 -19.90 -12.82
CA GLU A 21 -3.34 -19.54 -14.20
C GLU A 21 -2.46 -18.27 -14.25
N GLU A 22 -2.82 -17.24 -13.49
CA GLU A 22 -1.99 -16.02 -13.37
C GLU A 22 -0.63 -16.33 -12.76
N ARG A 23 -0.57 -17.17 -11.73
CA ARG A 23 0.71 -17.55 -11.11
C ARG A 23 1.63 -18.26 -12.09
N GLN A 24 1.10 -19.13 -12.95
CA GLN A 24 1.88 -19.76 -14.02
C GLN A 24 2.36 -18.72 -15.05
N ALA A 25 1.44 -17.88 -15.56
CA ALA A 25 1.73 -16.91 -16.62
C ALA A 25 2.72 -15.82 -16.18
N LEU A 26 2.67 -15.41 -14.90
CA LEU A 26 3.50 -14.34 -14.33
C LEU A 26 4.78 -14.85 -13.67
N GLY A 27 4.97 -16.17 -13.59
CA GLY A 27 6.13 -16.79 -12.95
C GLY A 27 6.13 -16.62 -11.42
N LEU A 28 4.96 -16.77 -10.79
CA LEU A 28 4.74 -16.70 -9.34
C LEU A 28 4.61 -18.08 -8.68
N VAL A 29 4.69 -19.18 -9.44
CA VAL A 29 4.64 -20.54 -8.90
C VAL A 29 5.77 -20.71 -7.87
N GLY A 30 5.41 -21.06 -6.63
CA GLY A 30 6.35 -21.20 -5.51
C GLY A 30 6.70 -19.90 -4.76
N LEU A 31 6.22 -18.73 -5.22
CA LEU A 31 6.46 -17.43 -4.57
C LEU A 31 5.35 -17.01 -3.60
N LEU A 32 4.22 -17.72 -3.59
CA LEU A 32 3.05 -17.44 -2.76
C LEU A 32 2.54 -18.74 -2.10
N PRO A 33 1.90 -18.66 -0.92
CA PRO A 33 1.20 -19.80 -0.32
C PRO A 33 0.21 -20.46 -1.30
N PRO A 34 -0.01 -21.80 -1.24
CA PRO A 34 -0.73 -22.53 -2.28
C PRO A 34 -2.21 -22.18 -2.38
N TYR A 35 -2.82 -21.72 -1.29
CA TYR A 35 -4.22 -21.29 -1.27
C TYR A 35 -4.39 -19.98 -2.07
N VAL A 36 -5.45 -19.93 -2.86
CA VAL A 36 -5.86 -18.72 -3.60
C VAL A 36 -7.00 -18.10 -2.81
N GLN A 37 -6.76 -16.92 -2.25
CA GLN A 37 -7.79 -16.19 -1.49
C GLN A 37 -8.66 -15.35 -2.43
N THR A 38 -9.92 -15.14 -2.08
CA THR A 38 -10.72 -14.06 -2.68
C THR A 38 -10.32 -12.70 -2.11
N LEU A 39 -10.74 -11.61 -2.76
CA LEU A 39 -10.49 -10.26 -2.26
C LEU A 39 -11.20 -10.03 -0.92
N GLU A 40 -12.40 -10.60 -0.75
CA GLU A 40 -13.20 -10.58 0.48
C GLU A 40 -12.44 -11.24 1.64
N GLU A 41 -11.83 -12.41 1.40
CA GLU A 41 -11.06 -13.12 2.42
C GLU A 41 -9.83 -12.32 2.84
N GLN A 42 -9.11 -11.74 1.87
CA GLN A 42 -7.99 -10.85 2.15
C GLN A 42 -8.42 -9.62 2.95
N ALA A 43 -9.57 -9.02 2.61
CA ALA A 43 -10.10 -7.86 3.32
C ALA A 43 -10.49 -8.21 4.76
N ALA A 44 -11.20 -9.32 4.96
CA ALA A 44 -11.58 -9.79 6.30
C ALA A 44 -10.35 -10.07 7.18
N GLN A 45 -9.32 -10.72 6.62
CA GLN A 45 -8.06 -10.96 7.33
C GLN A 45 -7.35 -9.64 7.68
N THR A 46 -7.27 -8.72 6.73
CA THR A 46 -6.62 -7.41 6.92
C THR A 46 -7.34 -6.57 7.96
N TYR A 47 -8.68 -6.55 7.93
CA TYR A 47 -9.51 -5.87 8.92
C TYR A 47 -9.25 -6.41 10.34
N ALA A 48 -9.20 -7.73 10.50
CA ALA A 48 -8.90 -8.37 11.77
C ALA A 48 -7.49 -8.03 12.29
N HIS A 49 -6.48 -7.99 11.41
CA HIS A 49 -5.12 -7.58 11.78
C HIS A 49 -5.03 -6.10 12.17
N MET A 50 -5.77 -5.22 11.49
CA MET A 50 -5.85 -3.80 11.85
C MET A 50 -6.42 -3.62 13.26
N HIS A 51 -7.46 -4.38 13.61
CA HIS A 51 -8.08 -4.34 14.94
C HIS A 51 -7.17 -4.82 16.08
N GLN A 52 -6.07 -5.49 15.78
CA GLN A 52 -5.07 -5.91 16.78
C GLN A 52 -4.06 -4.80 17.11
N LYS A 53 -4.06 -3.69 16.37
CA LYS A 53 -3.17 -2.55 16.64
C LYS A 53 -3.67 -1.76 17.85
N GLY A 54 -2.74 -1.37 18.73
CA GLY A 54 -3.03 -0.79 20.04
C GLY A 54 -3.36 0.71 20.00
N SER A 55 -3.00 1.40 18.92
CA SER A 55 -3.28 2.83 18.74
C SER A 55 -3.71 3.16 17.32
N ASP A 56 -4.35 4.32 17.12
CA ASP A 56 -4.75 4.77 15.79
C ASP A 56 -3.53 5.06 14.89
N LEU A 57 -2.41 5.51 15.46
CA LEU A 57 -1.14 5.64 14.73
C LEU A 57 -0.67 4.28 14.19
N GLU A 58 -0.68 3.23 15.01
CA GLU A 58 -0.31 1.88 14.57
C GLU A 58 -1.29 1.33 13.51
N LYS A 59 -2.59 1.60 13.65
CA LYS A 59 -3.59 1.25 12.62
C LYS A 59 -3.30 1.97 11.31
N ARG A 60 -3.00 3.27 11.37
CA ARG A 60 -2.65 4.08 10.20
C ARG A 60 -1.42 3.53 9.50
N LEU A 61 -0.33 3.28 10.23
CA LEU A 61 0.91 2.72 9.67
C LEU A 61 0.65 1.37 9.00
N PHE A 62 -0.14 0.50 9.62
CA PHE A 62 -0.56 -0.76 9.03
C PHE A 62 -1.38 -0.58 7.75
N LEU A 63 -2.37 0.31 7.74
CA LEU A 63 -3.16 0.61 6.54
C LEU A 63 -2.30 1.19 5.40
N MET A 64 -1.28 2.00 5.72
CA MET A 64 -0.32 2.50 4.75
C MET A 64 0.63 1.42 4.21
N GLU A 65 0.96 0.40 5.00
CA GLU A 65 1.68 -0.79 4.51
C GLU A 65 0.85 -1.54 3.46
N ILE A 66 -0.46 -1.73 3.72
CA ILE A 66 -1.38 -2.34 2.75
C ILE A 66 -1.50 -1.47 1.50
N PHE A 67 -1.65 -0.16 1.67
CA PHE A 67 -1.65 0.81 0.57
C PHE A 67 -0.41 0.60 -0.29
N ASN A 68 0.79 0.60 0.30
CA ASN A 68 2.07 0.48 -0.41
C ASN A 68 2.34 -0.89 -1.03
N THR A 69 1.56 -1.92 -0.68
CA THR A 69 1.77 -3.30 -1.15
C THR A 69 0.69 -3.75 -2.14
N ASN A 70 -0.57 -3.37 -1.94
CA ASN A 70 -1.71 -3.78 -2.76
C ASN A 70 -2.81 -2.71 -2.70
N ARG A 71 -2.83 -1.81 -3.70
CA ARG A 71 -3.80 -0.71 -3.78
C ARG A 71 -5.23 -1.20 -3.93
N THR A 72 -5.44 -2.30 -4.65
CA THR A 72 -6.78 -2.89 -4.83
C THR A 72 -7.37 -3.32 -3.50
N LEU A 73 -6.59 -4.06 -2.69
CA LEU A 73 -7.02 -4.49 -1.37
C LEU A 73 -7.25 -3.31 -0.43
N PHE A 74 -6.35 -2.33 -0.42
CA PHE A 74 -6.52 -1.11 0.40
C PHE A 74 -7.84 -0.41 0.10
N TYR A 75 -8.11 -0.07 -1.16
CA TYR A 75 -9.32 0.67 -1.52
C TYR A 75 -10.59 -0.17 -1.39
N TYR A 76 -10.51 -1.48 -1.67
CA TYR A 76 -11.63 -2.38 -1.43
C TYR A 76 -12.01 -2.36 0.06
N LEU A 77 -11.06 -2.60 0.95
CA LEU A 77 -11.30 -2.59 2.39
C LEU A 77 -11.78 -1.22 2.88
N PHE A 78 -11.10 -0.14 2.46
CA PHE A 78 -11.44 1.23 2.85
C PHE A 78 -12.87 1.61 2.45
N SER A 79 -13.34 1.16 1.27
CA SER A 79 -14.70 1.44 0.80
C SER A 79 -15.80 0.80 1.66
N GLN A 80 -15.49 -0.29 2.37
CA GLN A 80 -16.45 -0.98 3.23
C GLN A 80 -16.51 -0.39 4.64
N HIS A 81 -15.48 0.34 5.07
CA HIS A 81 -15.31 0.86 6.44
C HIS A 81 -15.00 2.37 6.45
N LEU A 82 -15.53 3.12 5.49
CA LEU A 82 -15.17 4.52 5.23
C LEU A 82 -15.25 5.39 6.50
N GLU A 83 -16.36 5.34 7.23
CA GLU A 83 -16.57 6.17 8.43
C GLU A 83 -15.56 5.87 9.54
N GLU A 84 -15.20 4.59 9.71
CA GLU A 84 -14.22 4.14 10.72
C GLU A 84 -12.79 4.50 10.29
N PHE A 85 -12.47 4.34 9.01
CA PHE A 85 -11.09 4.45 8.52
C PHE A 85 -10.70 5.89 8.22
N ASN A 86 -11.66 6.75 7.88
CA ASN A 86 -11.38 8.15 7.57
C ASN A 86 -10.61 8.88 8.69
N PRO A 87 -11.01 8.83 9.98
CA PRO A 87 -10.26 9.50 11.05
C PRO A 87 -8.87 8.89 11.33
N ILE A 88 -8.62 7.64 10.91
CA ILE A 88 -7.33 6.95 11.06
C ILE A 88 -6.38 7.32 9.90
N VAL A 89 -6.90 7.35 8.67
CA VAL A 89 -6.13 7.62 7.44
C VAL A 89 -6.04 9.12 7.12
N TYR A 90 -6.85 9.95 7.74
CA TYR A 90 -6.80 11.40 7.59
C TYR A 90 -6.77 12.08 8.96
N ASP A 91 -7.39 13.24 9.08
CA ASP A 91 -7.47 13.97 10.34
C ASP A 91 -8.32 13.20 11.38
N PRO A 92 -7.86 13.11 12.64
CA PRO A 92 -6.68 13.78 13.20
C PRO A 92 -5.38 12.97 13.13
N THR A 93 -5.43 11.64 12.93
CA THR A 93 -4.26 10.75 13.11
C THR A 93 -3.12 11.00 12.12
N ILE A 94 -3.42 11.56 10.94
CA ILE A 94 -2.37 11.95 9.99
C ILE A 94 -1.40 13.00 10.56
N ALA A 95 -1.85 13.86 11.48
CA ALA A 95 -1.03 14.89 12.09
C ALA A 95 0.19 14.29 12.81
N ASP A 96 0.00 13.23 13.59
CA ASP A 96 1.09 12.52 14.30
C ASP A 96 2.14 11.99 13.30
N THR A 97 1.69 11.51 12.13
CA THR A 97 2.61 11.05 11.08
C THR A 97 3.35 12.20 10.40
N ILE A 98 2.70 13.35 10.20
CA ILE A 98 3.32 14.53 9.60
C ILE A 98 4.38 15.11 10.55
N GLU A 99 4.06 15.25 11.83
CA GLU A 99 4.99 15.77 12.85
C GLU A 99 6.25 14.92 12.96
N ASN A 100 6.11 13.60 12.80
CA ASN A 100 7.21 12.63 12.91
C ASN A 100 7.65 12.06 11.55
N TYR A 101 7.34 12.74 10.43
CA TYR A 101 7.50 12.17 9.09
C TYR A 101 8.92 11.72 8.78
N SER A 102 9.93 12.46 9.25
CA SER A 102 11.34 12.10 9.03
C SER A 102 11.75 10.82 9.75
N GLU A 103 11.19 10.56 10.95
CA GLU A 103 11.47 9.33 11.71
C GLU A 103 10.70 8.14 11.15
N LEU A 104 9.46 8.37 10.71
CA LEU A 104 8.54 7.33 10.24
C LEU A 104 8.67 7.04 8.73
N PHE A 105 9.54 7.73 8.00
CA PHE A 105 9.67 7.56 6.55
C PHE A 105 10.20 6.16 6.19
N VAL A 106 9.41 5.42 5.39
CA VAL A 106 9.78 4.08 4.90
C VAL A 106 9.63 3.91 3.39
N ASP A 107 8.68 4.62 2.79
CA ASP A 107 8.32 4.49 1.37
C ASP A 107 7.85 5.86 0.84
N PRO A 108 8.27 6.28 -0.38
CA PRO A 108 7.88 7.57 -0.95
C PRO A 108 6.43 7.63 -1.45
N GLN A 109 5.70 6.51 -1.44
CA GLN A 109 4.29 6.38 -1.81
C GLN A 109 3.95 6.90 -3.21
N TYR A 110 4.87 6.76 -4.17
CA TYR A 110 4.73 7.31 -5.53
C TYR A 110 4.54 8.83 -5.55
N ALA A 111 5.05 9.55 -4.54
CA ALA A 111 5.01 11.00 -4.48
C ALA A 111 6.19 11.66 -5.22
N ALA A 112 5.95 12.87 -5.72
CA ALA A 112 6.98 13.77 -6.20
C ALA A 112 7.38 14.75 -5.08
N TYR A 113 8.69 14.94 -4.87
CA TYR A 113 9.23 15.91 -3.92
C TYR A 113 9.94 17.01 -4.70
N LEU A 114 9.48 18.25 -4.54
CA LEU A 114 10.05 19.42 -5.21
C LEU A 114 10.85 20.25 -4.21
N ASP A 115 12.09 20.61 -4.57
CA ASP A 115 13.00 21.39 -3.75
C ASP A 115 13.17 22.80 -4.34
N ILE A 116 12.89 23.81 -3.52
CA ILE A 116 13.05 25.23 -3.89
C ILE A 116 14.50 25.63 -4.14
N ASN A 117 15.48 24.91 -3.57
CA ASN A 117 16.90 25.19 -3.76
C ASN A 117 17.42 24.67 -5.10
N HIS A 118 16.67 23.78 -5.77
CA HIS A 118 17.02 23.15 -7.04
C HIS A 118 15.87 23.25 -8.06
N PRO A 119 15.42 24.47 -8.42
CA PRO A 119 14.30 24.66 -9.35
C PRO A 119 14.60 24.10 -10.75
N GLU A 120 15.87 23.98 -11.14
CA GLU A 120 16.32 23.33 -12.38
C GLU A 120 15.90 21.85 -12.47
N ASN A 121 15.66 21.19 -11.34
CA ASN A 121 15.26 19.78 -11.28
C ASN A 121 13.75 19.57 -11.47
N ILE A 122 12.92 20.62 -11.45
CA ILE A 122 11.44 20.48 -11.44
C ILE A 122 10.95 19.65 -12.64
N GLU A 123 11.41 19.95 -13.86
CA GLU A 123 10.97 19.21 -15.04
C GLU A 123 11.35 17.72 -14.97
N ALA A 124 12.58 17.42 -14.53
CA ALA A 124 13.07 16.05 -14.38
C ALA A 124 12.28 15.31 -13.28
N THR A 125 12.01 15.95 -12.15
CA THR A 125 11.22 15.37 -11.06
C THR A 125 9.82 15.00 -11.52
N LEU A 126 9.12 15.90 -12.22
CA LEU A 126 7.77 15.63 -12.72
C LEU A 126 7.74 14.50 -13.75
N LYS A 127 8.73 14.45 -14.66
CA LYS A 127 8.87 13.36 -15.63
C LYS A 127 9.12 12.01 -14.95
N ASN A 128 9.99 11.98 -13.94
CA ASN A 128 10.33 10.74 -13.23
C ASN A 128 9.17 10.23 -12.36
N ALA A 129 8.45 11.11 -11.69
CA ALA A 129 7.33 10.73 -10.82
C ALA A 129 6.08 10.26 -11.58
N ALA A 130 5.95 10.65 -12.86
CA ALA A 130 4.84 10.25 -13.72
C ALA A 130 5.11 8.99 -14.56
N ALA A 131 6.32 8.42 -14.47
CA ALA A 131 6.74 7.24 -15.23
C ALA A 131 6.31 5.93 -14.55
#